data_AF-A0A348ZF13-F1
#
_entry.id   AF-A0A348ZF13-F1
#
_cell.length_a   1.000
_cell.length_b   1.000
_cell.length_c   1.000
_cell.angle_alpha   90.00
_cell.angle_beta   90.00
_cell.angle_gamma   90.00
#
_symmetry.space_group_name_H-M   'P 1'
#
loop_
_entity.id
_entity.type
_entity.pdbx_description
1 polymer ?
#
loop_
_entity_poly.entity_id
_entity_poly.type
_entity_poly.pdbx_seq_one_letter_code
_entity_poly.pdbx_strand_id
1 'polypeptide(L)'
;MNAKDDSIKLVEAISAGKVEIDGKCSKCTKSICCNSINQKIPTPRSKEDFDHLVWQVSHENINIFKDADGWFLHIKANCMHLLPGGVC
;
A
#
# COMPACT_ATOMS: atom_id res chain seq x y z
N MET A 1 -12.03 23.56 24.69
CA MET A 1 -10.98 22.54 24.92
C MET A 1 -9.95 22.76 23.82
N ASN A 2 -8.76 23.20 24.22
CA ASN A 2 -7.76 23.84 23.36
C ASN A 2 -6.99 22.80 22.53
N ALA A 3 -7.16 22.82 21.21
CA ALA A 3 -6.17 22.22 20.30
C ALA A 3 -4.94 23.13 20.33
N LYS A 4 -3.89 22.69 21.02
CA LYS A 4 -2.60 23.38 20.99
C LYS A 4 -1.99 23.20 19.59
N ASP A 5 -1.47 24.32 19.10
CA ASP A 5 -0.74 24.52 17.87
C ASP A 5 0.59 23.76 17.89
N ASP A 6 0.53 22.44 17.69
CA ASP A 6 1.72 21.62 17.51
C ASP A 6 2.10 21.63 16.02
N SER A 7 2.84 22.68 15.64
CA SER A 7 3.48 22.82 14.33
C SER A 7 4.18 21.53 13.91
N ILE A 8 3.67 20.88 12.85
CA ILE A 8 4.28 19.70 12.25
C ILE A 8 5.61 20.12 11.62
N LYS A 9 6.72 19.69 12.21
CA LYS A 9 8.04 19.88 11.61
C LYS A 9 8.21 18.89 10.46
N LEU A 10 8.17 19.40 9.23
CA LEU A 10 8.56 18.65 8.05
C LEU A 10 10.06 18.33 8.16
N VAL A 11 10.39 17.04 8.12
CA VAL A 11 11.78 16.57 8.09
C VAL A 11 12.24 16.58 6.63
N GLU A 12 13.45 17.09 6.37
CA GLU A 12 14.03 17.14 5.03
C GLU A 12 14.14 15.72 4.44
N ALA A 13 13.67 15.56 3.20
CA ALA A 13 13.73 14.30 2.48
C ALA A 13 15.21 13.94 2.20
N ILE A 14 15.70 12.91 2.87
CA ILE A 14 17.02 12.33 2.59
C ILE A 14 16.98 11.74 1.18
N SER A 15 17.98 12.05 0.35
CA SER A 15 18.06 11.49 -0.99
C SER A 15 18.10 9.97 -0.90
N ALA A 16 17.04 9.31 -1.38
CA ALA A 16 17.09 7.87 -1.62
C ALA A 16 18.33 7.61 -2.48
N GLY A 17 19.26 6.80 -1.96
CA GLY A 17 20.51 6.50 -2.65
C GLY A 17 20.27 5.94 -4.06
N LYS A 18 21.35 5.68 -4.80
CA LYS A 18 21.26 5.16 -6.17
C LYS A 18 20.59 3.78 -6.17
N VAL A 19 19.27 3.75 -6.31
CA VAL A 19 18.48 2.53 -6.45
C VAL A 19 18.61 2.09 -7.91
N GLU A 20 19.21 0.93 -8.16
CA GLU A 20 19.02 0.24 -9.44
C GLU A 20 17.56 -0.19 -9.52
N ILE A 21 16.75 0.67 -10.14
CA ILE A 21 15.37 0.34 -10.44
C ILE A 21 15.41 -0.68 -11.58
N ASP A 22 15.21 -1.95 -11.24
CA ASP A 22 14.96 -3.00 -12.23
C ASP A 22 13.80 -2.54 -13.12
N GLY A 23 14.09 -2.35 -14.41
CA GLY A 23 13.14 -1.90 -15.44
C GLY A 23 12.02 -2.91 -15.73
N LYS A 24 11.60 -3.70 -14.74
CA LYS A 24 10.42 -4.57 -14.82
C LYS A 24 9.18 -3.79 -15.25
N CYS A 25 9.00 -2.57 -14.73
CA CYS A 25 7.90 -1.71 -15.11
C CYS A 25 8.01 -1.25 -16.57
N SER A 26 9.22 -0.88 -17.05
CA SER A 26 9.41 -0.46 -18.45
C SER A 26 9.24 -1.59 -19.46
N LYS A 27 9.31 -2.86 -19.02
CA LYS A 27 9.00 -4.05 -19.83
C LYS A 27 7.53 -4.46 -19.75
N CYS A 28 6.73 -3.84 -18.89
CA CYS A 28 5.34 -4.23 -18.65
C CYS A 28 4.38 -3.41 -19.52
N THR A 29 3.97 -3.94 -20.68
CA THR A 29 3.03 -3.28 -21.59
C THR A 29 1.57 -3.30 -21.13
N LYS A 30 1.26 -4.07 -20.07
CA LYS A 30 -0.10 -4.31 -19.57
C LYS A 30 -0.36 -3.75 -18.17
N SER A 31 0.65 -3.15 -17.52
CA SER A 31 0.54 -2.56 -16.17
C SER A 31 -0.12 -3.45 -15.14
N ILE A 32 0.24 -4.73 -15.17
CA ILE A 32 -0.40 -5.77 -14.35
C ILE A 32 -0.27 -5.53 -12.84
N CYS A 33 0.72 -4.74 -12.41
CA CYS A 33 1.01 -4.47 -11.00
C CYS A 33 0.50 -3.11 -10.49
N CYS A 34 0.22 -2.13 -11.37
CA CYS A 34 -0.15 -0.76 -10.95
C CYS A 34 -1.66 -0.55 -10.74
N ASN A 35 -2.39 -1.62 -10.47
CA ASN A 35 -3.84 -1.61 -10.24
C ASN A 35 -4.23 -2.10 -8.82
N SER A 36 -3.23 -2.45 -8.01
CA SER A 36 -3.45 -2.91 -6.65
C SER A 36 -2.25 -2.61 -5.75
N ILE A 37 -2.53 -2.58 -4.45
CA ILE A 37 -1.53 -2.44 -3.39
C ILE A 37 -1.57 -3.73 -2.59
N ASN A 38 -0.40 -4.37 -2.42
CA ASN A 38 -0.25 -5.48 -1.48
C ASN A 38 0.65 -5.02 -0.34
N GLN A 39 0.05 -4.81 0.83
CA GLN A 39 0.75 -4.37 2.03
C GLN A 39 0.84 -5.54 3.00
N LYS A 40 2.04 -5.86 3.48
CA LYS A 40 2.21 -6.80 4.58
C LYS A 40 1.68 -6.18 5.87
N ILE A 41 0.78 -6.88 6.55
CA ILE A 41 0.20 -6.46 7.82
C ILE A 41 0.68 -7.37 8.96
N PRO A 42 0.67 -6.89 10.22
CA PRO A 42 0.93 -7.74 11.37
C PRO A 42 -0.05 -8.92 11.43
N THR A 43 0.44 -10.06 11.90
CA THR A 43 -0.42 -11.22 12.14
C THR A 43 -1.46 -10.88 13.21
N PRO A 44 -2.78 -11.01 12.95
CA PRO A 44 -3.81 -10.79 13.96
C PRO A 44 -3.68 -11.85 15.06
N ARG A 45 -3.64 -11.42 16.32
CA ARG A 45 -3.46 -12.31 17.49
C ARG A 45 -4.55 -12.13 18.55
N SER A 46 -5.30 -11.04 18.50
CA SER A 46 -6.39 -10.73 19.43
C SER A 46 -7.74 -10.67 18.70
N LYS A 47 -8.84 -10.77 19.47
CA LYS A 47 -10.19 -10.57 18.93
C LYS A 47 -10.35 -9.18 18.32
N GLU A 48 -9.80 -8.16 18.96
CA GLU A 48 -9.84 -6.78 18.47
C GLU A 48 -9.12 -6.64 17.11
N ASP A 49 -8.00 -7.34 16.91
CA ASP A 49 -7.35 -7.37 15.60
C ASP A 49 -8.30 -7.92 14.53
N PHE A 50 -8.99 -9.03 14.81
CA PHE A 50 -9.95 -9.61 13.88
C PHE A 50 -11.15 -8.68 13.64
N ASP A 51 -11.67 -8.01 14.66
CA ASP A 51 -12.75 -7.04 14.52
C ASP A 51 -12.34 -5.88 13.58
N HIS A 52 -11.09 -5.40 13.68
CA HIS A 52 -10.54 -4.41 12.73
C HIS A 52 -10.45 -4.96 11.30
N LEU A 53 -9.95 -6.19 11.11
CA LEU A 53 -9.86 -6.79 9.77
C LEU A 53 -11.24 -7.01 9.15
N VAL A 54 -12.23 -7.45 9.95
CA VAL A 54 -13.62 -7.64 9.51
C VAL A 54 -14.22 -6.32 9.04
N TRP A 55 -14.01 -5.25 9.80
CA TRP A 55 -14.46 -3.92 9.40
C TRP A 55 -13.79 -3.47 8.09
N GLN A 56 -12.49 -3.70 7.92
CA GLN A 56 -11.78 -3.35 6.68
C GLN A 56 -12.33 -4.09 5.46
N VAL A 57 -12.45 -5.42 5.50
CA VAL A 57 -12.94 -6.24 4.36
C VAL A 57 -14.41 -6.02 4.04
N SER A 58 -15.16 -5.34 4.92
CA SER A 58 -16.55 -4.96 4.66
C SER A 58 -16.66 -3.81 3.64
N HIS A 59 -15.55 -3.15 3.29
CA HIS A 59 -15.51 -2.12 2.26
C HIS A 59 -15.14 -2.71 0.90
N GLU A 60 -15.66 -2.12 -0.17
CA GLU A 60 -15.34 -2.54 -1.53
C GLU A 60 -13.85 -2.44 -1.82
N ASN A 61 -13.34 -3.32 -2.69
CA ASN A 61 -11.95 -3.35 -3.15
C ASN A 61 -10.90 -3.69 -2.07
N ILE A 62 -11.31 -4.04 -0.86
CA ILE A 62 -10.43 -4.52 0.21
C ILE A 62 -10.48 -6.04 0.27
N ASN A 63 -9.32 -6.69 0.25
CA ASN A 63 -9.18 -8.13 0.49
C ASN A 63 -8.03 -8.38 1.47
N ILE A 64 -8.17 -9.38 2.33
CA ILE A 64 -7.11 -9.79 3.26
C ILE A 64 -6.84 -11.26 3.04
N PHE A 65 -5.56 -11.62 2.91
CA PHE A 65 -5.15 -13.01 2.70
C PHE A 65 -3.91 -13.36 3.52
N LYS A 66 -3.74 -14.65 3.77
CA LYS A 66 -2.57 -15.22 4.45
C LYS A 66 -1.77 -16.02 3.44
N ASP A 67 -0.48 -15.74 3.36
CA ASP A 67 0.50 -16.48 2.56
C ASP A 67 1.62 -17.06 3.46
N ALA A 68 2.59 -17.75 2.88
CA ALA A 68 3.75 -18.31 3.58
C ALA A 68 4.53 -17.25 4.37
N ASP A 69 4.62 -16.03 3.84
CA ASP A 69 5.37 -14.92 4.41
C ASP A 69 4.60 -14.07 5.43
N GLY A 70 3.32 -14.38 5.67
CA GLY A 70 2.48 -13.69 6.65
C GLY A 70 1.13 -13.23 6.11
N TRP A 71 0.59 -12.19 6.72
CA TRP A 71 -0.71 -11.61 6.37
C TRP A 71 -0.53 -10.40 5.46
N PHE A 72 -1.44 -10.27 4.50
CA PHE A 72 -1.39 -9.22 3.50
C PHE A 72 -2.77 -8.58 3.34
N LEU A 73 -2.76 -7.25 3.26
CA LEU A 73 -3.87 -6.42 2.86
C LEU A 73 -3.71 -6.09 1.37
N HIS A 74 -4.66 -6.55 0.58
CA HIS A 74 -4.79 -6.24 -0.83
C HIS A 74 -5.86 -5.17 -1.04
N ILE A 75 -5.46 -4.06 -1.64
CA ILE A 75 -6.37 -2.98 -2.00
C ILE A 75 -6.36 -2.86 -3.51
N LYS A 76 -7.51 -3.08 -4.14
CA LYS A 76 -7.65 -2.80 -5.58
C LYS A 76 -7.81 -1.29 -5.75
N ALA A 77 -6.71 -0.65 -6.13
CA ALA A 77 -6.61 0.79 -6.32
C ALA A 77 -5.78 1.07 -7.58
N ASN A 78 -6.43 1.62 -8.60
CA ASN A 78 -5.75 2.01 -9.83
C ASN A 78 -4.80 3.17 -9.57
N CYS A 79 -3.55 3.03 -10.00
CA CYS A 79 -2.56 4.10 -9.90
C CYS A 79 -2.99 5.29 -10.77
N MET A 80 -3.02 6.48 -10.17
CA MET A 80 -3.35 7.73 -10.87
C MET A 80 -2.25 8.19 -11.84
N HIS A 81 -1.03 7.67 -11.69
CA HIS A 81 0.11 8.00 -12.55
C HIS A 81 0.22 7.03 -13.73
N LEU A 82 -0.71 6.10 -13.89
CA LEU A 82 -0.63 5.12 -14.96
C LEU A 82 -0.94 5.77 -16.32
N LEU A 83 0.05 5.82 -17.19
CA LEU A 83 -0.05 6.41 -18.52
C LEU A 83 -0.54 5.40 -19.58
N PRO A 84 -1.11 5.89 -20.71
CA PRO A 84 -1.34 5.08 -21.89
C PRO A 84 -0.05 4.40 -22.36
N GLY A 85 -0.08 3.08 -22.57
CA GLY A 85 1.11 2.28 -22.89
C GLY A 85 1.73 1.56 -21.69
N GLY A 86 1.21 1.82 -20.50
CA GLY A 86 1.39 0.98 -19.33
C GLY A 86 2.58 1.30 -18.45
N VAL A 87 3.13 2.50 -18.62
CA VAL A 87 4.21 3.06 -17.81
C VAL A 87 3.66 3.97 -16.70
N CYS A 88 4.29 3.93 -15.54
CA CYS A 88 4.01 4.78 -14.37
C CYS A 88 5.15 5.78 -14.18
#